data_AF-A0A519XR10-F1
#
_entry.id   AF-A0A519XR10-F1
#
_cell.length_a   1.000
_cell.length_b   1.000
_cell.length_c   1.000
_cell.angle_alpha   90.00
_cell.angle_beta   90.00
_cell.angle_gamma   90.00
#
_symmetry.space_group_name_H-M   'P 1'
#
loop_
_entity.id
_entity.type
_entity.pdbx_description
1 polymer ?
#
loop_
_entity_poly.entity_id
_entity_poly.type
_entity_poly.pdbx_seq_one_letter_code
_entity_poly.pdbx_strand_id
1 'polypeptide(L)'
;MKVAHQVPASANRPALRGRLTGRLLVWALALGALPAAAQRVPRLGQTLPADTVRQVVDLPAATIDSLAAEPLMEPTVDSIRLAWLQTPVTLQELIGDRMSCFETAAPHQFNNAVMAYVRLFTERQRGYTQRVLERRDFYFPLFEKYLAKYNLPDELKYLSVVESALLPTSKSQVGAVGSRADSTT
;
A
#
# COMPACT_ATOMS: atom_id res chain seq x y z
N MET A 1 -60.07 -24.01 8.64
CA MET A 1 -60.57 -23.11 7.58
C MET A 1 -59.39 -22.48 6.89
N LYS A 2 -59.14 -22.88 5.65
CA LYS A 2 -57.91 -22.65 4.88
C LYS A 2 -58.25 -21.57 3.84
N VAL A 3 -57.81 -20.34 4.07
CA VAL A 3 -58.06 -19.23 3.12
C VAL A 3 -57.00 -19.30 2.04
N ALA A 4 -57.44 -19.71 0.86
CA ALA A 4 -56.68 -19.61 -0.38
C ALA A 4 -56.75 -18.16 -0.86
N HIS A 5 -55.60 -17.48 -0.90
CA HIS A 5 -55.43 -16.31 -1.76
C HIS A 5 -54.49 -16.68 -2.90
N GLN A 6 -55.11 -16.84 -4.06
CA GLN A 6 -54.53 -16.93 -5.38
C GLN A 6 -53.89 -15.58 -5.72
N VAL A 7 -52.59 -15.59 -6.06
CA VAL A 7 -51.92 -14.46 -6.74
C VAL A 7 -51.52 -14.97 -8.13
N PRO A 8 -51.93 -14.30 -9.22
CA PRO A 8 -51.71 -14.81 -10.57
C PRO A 8 -50.25 -14.69 -11.03
N ALA A 9 -49.89 -15.64 -11.89
CA ALA A 9 -48.63 -15.71 -12.60
C ALA A 9 -48.57 -14.73 -13.80
N SER A 10 -47.33 -14.55 -14.27
CA SER A 10 -46.91 -14.11 -15.61
C SER A 10 -46.71 -12.62 -15.86
N ALA A 11 -45.44 -12.22 -15.95
CA ALA A 11 -44.97 -11.37 -17.04
C ALA A 11 -43.46 -11.60 -17.27
N ASN A 12 -43.15 -12.27 -18.38
CA ASN A 12 -41.81 -12.47 -18.94
C ASN A 12 -41.04 -11.15 -19.05
N ARG A 13 -39.81 -11.11 -18.51
CA ARG A 13 -38.82 -10.08 -18.88
C ARG A 13 -37.87 -10.66 -19.93
N PRO A 14 -37.81 -10.12 -21.15
CA PRO A 14 -36.89 -10.60 -22.16
C PRO A 14 -35.44 -10.25 -21.81
N ALA A 15 -34.59 -11.26 -21.92
CA ALA A 15 -33.14 -11.14 -21.89
C ALA A 15 -32.68 -10.31 -23.10
N LEU A 16 -32.15 -9.11 -22.84
CA LEU A 16 -31.51 -8.31 -23.88
C LEU A 16 -30.07 -8.82 -24.10
N ARG A 17 -29.97 -9.80 -24.98
CA ARG A 17 -28.72 -10.34 -25.52
C ARG A 17 -28.19 -9.37 -26.57
N GLY A 18 -27.43 -8.36 -26.15
CA GLY A 18 -26.73 -7.44 -27.05
C GLY A 18 -25.42 -8.06 -27.56
N ARG A 19 -25.46 -8.64 -28.76
CA ARG A 19 -24.27 -8.88 -29.59
C ARG A 19 -23.87 -7.57 -30.25
N LEU A 20 -22.66 -7.10 -29.99
CA LEU A 20 -21.93 -6.15 -30.85
C LEU A 20 -20.59 -6.82 -31.14
N THR A 21 -20.44 -7.57 -32.25
CA THR A 21 -19.83 -7.05 -33.50
C THR A 21 -18.77 -5.99 -33.16
N GLY A 22 -17.52 -6.37 -32.92
CA GLY A 22 -16.63 -6.79 -33.99
C GLY A 22 -16.28 -5.59 -34.86
N ARG A 23 -15.33 -4.75 -34.41
CA ARG A 23 -14.46 -3.84 -35.20
C ARG A 23 -13.79 -2.78 -34.30
N LEU A 24 -12.82 -3.21 -33.49
CA LEU A 24 -11.72 -2.33 -33.01
C LEU A 24 -10.43 -3.16 -32.92
N LEU A 25 -10.16 -3.92 -33.98
CA LEU A 25 -8.85 -4.49 -34.25
C LEU A 25 -8.43 -3.93 -35.61
N VAL A 26 -7.74 -2.79 -35.59
CA VAL A 26 -6.77 -2.25 -36.57
C VAL A 26 -6.54 -0.81 -36.09
N TRP A 27 -5.51 -0.59 -35.27
CA TRP A 27 -4.69 0.64 -35.16
C TRP A 27 -3.67 0.44 -34.01
N ALA A 28 -2.94 -0.68 -34.06
CA ALA A 28 -1.75 -0.93 -33.24
C ALA A 28 -0.63 -1.54 -34.10
N LEU A 29 -0.49 -1.03 -35.33
CA LEU A 29 0.50 -1.47 -36.31
C LEU A 29 1.19 -0.23 -36.91
N ALA A 30 1.80 0.59 -36.05
CA ALA A 30 2.82 1.57 -36.44
C ALA A 30 3.36 2.29 -35.19
N LEU A 31 4.19 1.63 -34.37
CA LEU A 31 5.17 2.35 -33.56
C LEU A 31 6.23 1.37 -33.04
N GLY A 32 7.47 1.52 -33.54
CA GLY A 32 8.66 1.06 -32.82
C GLY A 32 9.32 -0.24 -33.26
N ALA A 33 9.55 -0.47 -34.56
CA ALA A 33 10.64 -1.36 -34.96
C ALA A 33 11.96 -0.59 -34.83
N LEU A 34 12.61 -0.66 -33.67
CA LEU A 34 14.02 -0.28 -33.55
C LEU A 34 14.84 -1.39 -34.25
N PRO A 35 15.64 -1.08 -35.28
CA PRO A 35 16.61 -2.06 -35.76
C PRO A 35 17.61 -2.26 -34.62
N ALA A 36 17.74 -3.50 -34.16
CA ALA A 36 18.88 -3.94 -33.38
C ALA A 36 20.13 -3.80 -34.26
N ALA A 37 20.75 -2.62 -34.25
CA ALA A 37 22.09 -2.42 -34.75
C ALA A 37 23.00 -3.33 -33.92
N ALA A 38 23.34 -4.48 -34.49
CA ALA A 38 24.28 -5.43 -33.92
C ALA A 38 25.56 -4.69 -33.49
N GLN A 39 25.88 -4.70 -32.20
CA GLN A 39 27.23 -4.41 -31.73
C GLN A 39 28.15 -5.47 -32.37
N ARG A 40 28.76 -5.16 -33.51
CA ARG A 40 29.90 -5.93 -34.01
C ARG A 40 31.09 -5.55 -33.15
N VAL A 41 31.38 -6.39 -32.16
CA VAL A 41 32.66 -6.37 -31.46
C VAL A 41 33.75 -6.52 -32.52
N PRO A 42 34.70 -5.58 -32.65
CA PRO A 42 35.78 -5.72 -33.62
C PRO A 42 36.62 -6.94 -33.24
N ARG A 43 36.69 -7.92 -34.16
CA ARG A 43 37.59 -9.07 -34.01
C ARG A 43 39.02 -8.58 -34.13
N LEU A 44 39.83 -8.88 -33.12
CA LEU A 44 41.25 -8.59 -33.08
C LEU A 44 41.94 -9.31 -34.25
N GLY A 45 42.53 -8.55 -35.18
CA GLY A 45 43.31 -9.10 -36.30
C GLY A 45 42.90 -8.73 -37.73
N GLN A 46 42.20 -7.61 -37.97
CA GLN A 46 42.02 -7.11 -39.34
C GLN A 46 43.25 -6.33 -39.82
N THR A 47 43.84 -6.75 -40.94
CA THR A 47 44.84 -5.97 -41.68
C THR A 47 44.14 -4.85 -42.46
N LEU A 48 44.48 -3.59 -42.15
CA LEU A 48 43.89 -2.40 -42.78
C LEU A 48 44.55 -2.11 -44.15
N PRO A 49 43.79 -1.65 -45.16
CA PRO A 49 44.32 -1.31 -46.48
C PRO A 49 45.29 -0.12 -46.45
N ALA A 50 46.25 -0.09 -47.38
CA ALA A 50 47.39 0.84 -47.39
C ALA A 50 47.02 2.33 -47.43
N ASP A 51 45.83 2.67 -47.94
CA ASP A 51 45.35 4.06 -48.03
C ASP A 51 44.73 4.58 -46.72
N THR A 52 44.81 3.79 -45.64
CA THR A 52 44.30 4.18 -44.33
C THR A 52 45.30 5.07 -43.61
N VAL A 53 45.02 6.38 -43.54
CA VAL A 53 45.76 7.31 -42.69
C VAL A 53 45.49 6.94 -41.23
N ARG A 54 46.54 6.52 -40.50
CA ARG A 54 46.48 6.28 -39.05
C ARG A 54 46.66 7.59 -38.32
N GLN A 55 45.58 8.11 -37.77
CA GLN A 55 45.64 9.19 -36.80
C GLN A 55 45.79 8.57 -35.41
N VAL A 56 47.01 8.59 -34.86
CA VAL A 56 47.24 8.31 -33.45
C VAL A 56 46.73 9.54 -32.69
N VAL A 57 45.56 9.40 -32.08
CA VAL A 57 45.02 10.42 -31.18
C VAL A 57 45.66 10.16 -29.81
N ASP A 58 46.64 10.98 -29.45
CA ASP A 58 47.17 11.01 -28.09
C ASP A 58 46.09 11.59 -27.17
N LEU A 59 45.29 10.69 -26.61
CA LEU A 59 44.33 11.02 -25.56
C LEU A 59 45.15 11.29 -24.28
N PRO A 60 45.10 12.50 -23.69
CA PRO A 60 45.72 12.70 -22.40
C PRO A 60 45.10 11.71 -21.41
N ALA A 61 45.91 11.06 -20.57
CA ALA A 61 45.45 10.03 -19.62
C ALA A 61 44.26 10.49 -18.74
N ALA A 62 44.10 11.81 -18.57
CA ALA A 62 42.99 12.44 -17.87
C ALA A 62 41.60 12.25 -18.52
N THR A 63 41.49 11.83 -19.79
CA THR A 63 40.19 11.60 -20.45
C THR A 63 39.57 10.25 -20.07
N ILE A 64 40.36 9.28 -19.57
CA ILE A 64 39.84 7.98 -19.10
C ILE A 64 39.21 8.11 -17.70
N ASP A 65 39.68 9.07 -16.90
CA ASP A 65 39.19 9.31 -15.53
C ASP A 65 37.77 9.90 -15.47
N SER A 66 37.23 10.44 -16.56
CA SER A 66 35.82 10.91 -16.60
C SER A 66 34.79 9.78 -16.67
N LEU A 67 35.22 8.52 -16.82
CA LEU A 67 34.40 7.32 -16.65
C LEU A 67 34.59 6.70 -15.26
N ALA A 68 35.21 7.41 -14.31
CA ALA A 68 35.13 7.05 -12.91
C ALA A 68 33.66 6.92 -12.56
N ALA A 69 33.20 5.67 -12.58
CA ALA A 69 31.88 5.28 -12.18
C ALA A 69 31.68 5.93 -10.82
N GLU A 70 30.71 6.85 -10.72
CA GLU A 70 30.11 7.20 -9.44
C GLU A 70 29.99 5.89 -8.68
N PRO A 71 30.72 5.71 -7.56
CA PRO A 71 30.72 4.44 -6.85
C PRO A 71 29.26 4.16 -6.58
N LEU A 72 28.73 3.08 -7.19
CA LEU A 72 27.35 2.67 -7.00
C LEU A 72 27.20 2.57 -5.49
N MET A 73 26.55 3.56 -4.90
CA MET A 73 26.35 3.62 -3.47
C MET A 73 25.53 2.38 -3.18
N GLU A 74 26.18 1.35 -2.64
CA GLU A 74 25.50 0.09 -2.38
C GLU A 74 24.28 0.45 -1.54
N PRO A 75 23.06 0.09 -1.97
CA PRO A 75 21.87 0.46 -1.24
C PRO A 75 22.05 -0.06 0.17
N THR A 76 22.16 0.83 1.15
CA THR A 76 22.28 0.45 2.55
C THR A 76 21.01 -0.30 2.90
N VAL A 77 21.13 -1.63 2.99
CA VAL A 77 19.99 -2.50 3.23
C VAL A 77 19.51 -2.24 4.65
N ASP A 78 18.45 -1.45 4.79
CA ASP A 78 17.80 -1.19 6.06
C ASP A 78 17.03 -2.44 6.49
N SER A 79 17.69 -3.27 7.29
CA SER A 79 17.15 -4.53 7.81
C SER A 79 15.88 -4.32 8.65
N ILE A 80 15.78 -3.20 9.37
CA ILE A 80 14.60 -2.85 10.17
C ILE A 80 13.41 -2.58 9.24
N ARG A 81 13.63 -1.79 8.18
CA ARG A 81 12.60 -1.51 7.19
C ARG A 81 12.18 -2.78 6.45
N LEU A 82 13.11 -3.66 6.08
CA LEU A 82 12.78 -4.93 5.45
C LEU A 82 11.94 -5.83 6.37
N ALA A 83 12.32 -5.96 7.65
CA ALA A 83 11.53 -6.70 8.63
C ALA A 83 10.13 -6.12 8.78
N TRP A 84 9.99 -4.79 8.79
CA TRP A 84 8.70 -4.12 8.89
C TRP A 84 7.82 -4.27 7.65
N LEU A 85 8.39 -4.53 6.47
CA LEU A 85 7.65 -4.79 5.23
C LEU A 85 7.24 -6.25 5.07
N GLN A 86 7.85 -7.16 5.82
CA GLN A 86 7.50 -8.57 5.78
C GLN A 86 6.26 -8.83 6.64
N THR A 87 5.34 -9.65 6.12
CA THR A 87 4.22 -10.21 6.89
C THR A 87 4.50 -11.69 7.10
N PRO A 88 4.40 -12.22 8.31
CA PRO A 88 4.61 -13.64 8.55
C PRO A 88 3.56 -14.46 7.79
N VAL A 89 3.98 -15.59 7.21
CA VAL A 89 3.07 -16.49 6.48
C VAL A 89 2.01 -17.09 7.42
N THR A 90 2.35 -17.24 8.71
CA THR A 90 1.48 -17.75 9.78
C THR A 90 0.63 -16.67 10.45
N LEU A 91 0.47 -15.50 9.82
CA LEU A 91 -0.29 -14.36 10.38
C LEU A 91 -1.67 -14.77 10.91
N GLN A 92 -2.41 -15.60 10.18
CA GLN A 92 -3.77 -15.96 10.56
C GLN A 92 -3.82 -16.82 11.84
N GLU A 93 -2.93 -17.81 11.95
CA GLU A 93 -2.83 -18.67 13.13
C GLU A 93 -2.37 -17.87 14.36
N LEU A 94 -1.35 -17.02 14.17
CA LEU A 94 -0.83 -16.16 15.22
C LEU A 94 -1.89 -15.20 15.76
N ILE A 95 -2.71 -14.62 14.88
CA ILE A 95 -3.77 -13.70 15.31
C ILE A 95 -4.90 -14.46 16.00
N GLY A 96 -5.27 -15.64 15.49
CA GLY A 96 -6.27 -16.50 16.14
C GLY A 96 -5.86 -16.88 17.57
N ASP A 97 -4.62 -17.33 17.75
CA ASP A 97 -4.04 -17.67 19.05
C ASP A 97 -4.05 -16.47 20.01
N ARG A 98 -3.53 -15.32 19.57
CA ARG A 98 -3.53 -14.10 20.38
C ARG A 98 -4.93 -13.62 20.74
N MET A 99 -5.88 -13.74 19.83
CA MET A 99 -7.28 -13.35 20.07
C MET A 99 -7.96 -14.26 21.10
N SER A 100 -7.56 -15.53 21.16
CA SER A 100 -8.08 -16.49 22.13
C SER A 100 -7.60 -16.23 23.55
N CYS A 101 -6.44 -15.60 23.70
CA CYS A 101 -5.78 -15.37 24.99
C CYS A 101 -6.18 -14.06 25.69
N PHE A 102 -6.82 -13.11 25.00
CA PHE A 102 -7.22 -11.85 25.63
C PHE A 102 -8.69 -11.86 26.03
N GLU A 103 -8.96 -11.40 27.25
CA GLU A 103 -10.32 -11.17 27.73
C GLU A 103 -10.64 -9.69 27.62
N THR A 104 -11.73 -9.38 26.93
CA THR A 104 -12.25 -8.02 26.83
C THR A 104 -13.66 -7.94 27.41
N ALA A 105 -14.03 -6.76 27.91
CA ALA A 105 -15.37 -6.46 28.40
C ALA A 105 -16.42 -6.58 27.27
N ALA A 106 -16.04 -6.24 26.03
CA ALA A 106 -16.85 -6.48 24.86
C ALA A 106 -16.63 -7.91 24.30
N PRO A 107 -17.70 -8.63 23.93
CA PRO A 107 -17.57 -9.97 23.34
C PRO A 107 -16.92 -9.88 21.97
N HIS A 108 -15.91 -10.71 21.75
CA HIS A 108 -15.17 -10.77 20.49
C HIS A 108 -15.15 -12.17 19.90
N GLN A 109 -15.17 -12.25 18.58
CA GLN A 109 -15.05 -13.51 17.84
C GLN A 109 -14.08 -13.35 16.68
N PHE A 110 -13.19 -14.32 16.52
CA PHE A 110 -12.30 -14.37 15.38
C PHE A 110 -13.04 -14.92 14.16
N ASN A 111 -13.09 -14.15 13.07
CA ASN A 111 -13.73 -14.54 11.82
C ASN A 111 -12.96 -13.95 10.61
N ASN A 112 -13.38 -14.34 9.40
CA ASN A 112 -12.72 -13.91 8.16
C ASN A 112 -12.83 -12.39 7.93
N ALA A 113 -13.86 -11.73 8.44
CA ALA A 113 -14.00 -10.27 8.33
C ALA A 113 -12.95 -9.56 9.19
N VAL A 114 -12.75 -10.00 10.43
CA VAL A 114 -11.68 -9.51 11.32
C VAL A 114 -10.32 -9.71 10.66
N MET A 115 -10.08 -10.88 10.08
CA MET A 115 -8.82 -11.17 9.37
C MET A 115 -8.58 -10.22 8.19
N ALA A 116 -9.64 -9.82 7.46
CA ALA A 116 -9.52 -8.85 6.38
C ALA A 116 -9.09 -7.46 6.88
N TYR A 117 -9.63 -7.00 8.01
CA TYR A 117 -9.21 -5.75 8.66
C TYR A 117 -7.78 -5.83 9.20
N VAL A 118 -7.39 -6.97 9.80
CA VAL A 118 -6.01 -7.18 10.23
C VAL A 118 -5.06 -7.03 9.05
N ARG A 119 -5.32 -7.71 7.93
CA ARG A 119 -4.50 -7.57 6.70
C ARG A 119 -4.50 -6.15 6.16
N LEU A 120 -5.62 -5.43 6.23
CA LEU A 120 -5.69 -4.03 5.82
C LEU A 120 -4.65 -3.19 6.58
N PHE A 121 -4.57 -3.31 7.91
CA PHE A 121 -3.67 -2.50 8.73
C PHE A 121 -2.23 -3.03 8.79
N THR A 122 -2.01 -4.33 8.58
CA THR A 122 -0.67 -4.94 8.59
C THR A 122 0.00 -4.96 7.23
N GLU A 123 -0.74 -4.93 6.12
CA GLU A 123 -0.17 -5.03 4.77
C GLU A 123 -0.35 -3.75 3.96
N ARG A 124 -1.59 -3.24 3.87
CA ARG A 124 -1.94 -2.15 2.95
C ARG A 124 -1.75 -0.77 3.58
N GLN A 125 -2.11 -0.63 4.85
CA GLN A 125 -2.11 0.63 5.58
C GLN A 125 -1.03 0.67 6.67
N ARG A 126 0.14 0.10 6.41
CA ARG A 126 1.22 0.08 7.41
C ARG A 126 1.63 1.48 7.87
N GLY A 127 1.66 2.46 6.96
CA GLY A 127 1.98 3.86 7.31
C GLY A 127 0.95 4.51 8.23
N TYR A 128 -0.33 4.09 8.18
CA TYR A 128 -1.32 4.51 9.16
C TYR A 128 -0.99 3.91 10.53
N THR A 129 -0.75 2.60 10.58
CA THR A 129 -0.39 1.88 11.82
C THR A 129 0.88 2.44 12.45
N GLN A 130 1.88 2.80 11.65
CA GLN A 130 3.10 3.44 12.11
C GLN A 130 2.80 4.75 12.86
N ARG A 131 2.01 5.64 12.27
CA ARG A 131 1.64 6.92 12.91
C ARG A 131 0.85 6.73 14.20
N VAL A 132 0.01 5.70 14.26
CA VAL A 132 -0.70 5.34 15.49
C VAL A 132 0.29 4.89 16.55
N LEU A 133 1.23 4.01 16.21
CA LEU A 133 2.25 3.50 17.13
C LEU A 133 3.16 4.62 17.65
N GLU A 134 3.58 5.56 16.79
CA GLU A 134 4.37 6.74 17.17
C GLU A 134 3.66 7.61 18.23
N ARG A 135 2.33 7.68 18.17
CA ARG A 135 1.51 8.51 19.08
C ARG A 135 1.04 7.75 20.31
N ARG A 136 0.97 6.42 20.22
CA ARG A 136 0.42 5.53 21.25
C ARG A 136 1.02 5.82 22.61
N ASP A 137 2.35 5.87 22.68
CA ASP A 137 3.09 5.94 23.95
C ASP A 137 2.84 7.26 24.69
N PHE A 138 2.37 8.30 23.99
CA PHE A 138 1.97 9.57 24.60
C PHE A 138 0.48 9.59 25.02
N TYR A 139 -0.44 9.13 24.15
CA TYR A 139 -1.87 9.27 24.41
C TYR A 139 -2.47 8.15 25.27
N PHE A 140 -1.93 6.93 25.22
CA PHE A 140 -2.50 5.81 25.98
C PHE A 140 -2.44 6.04 27.50
N PRO A 141 -1.30 6.46 28.08
CA PRO A 141 -1.24 6.77 29.52
C PRO A 141 -2.22 7.88 29.94
N LEU A 142 -2.45 8.85 29.05
CA LEU A 142 -3.42 9.92 29.29
C LEU A 142 -4.84 9.36 29.34
N PHE A 143 -5.22 8.50 28.39
CA PHE A 143 -6.55 7.87 28.39
C PHE A 143 -6.75 6.96 29.59
N GLU A 144 -5.79 6.09 29.89
CA GLU A 144 -5.86 5.17 31.04
C GLU A 144 -6.07 5.91 32.36
N LYS A 145 -5.37 7.05 32.56
CA LYS A 145 -5.57 7.89 33.74
C LYS A 145 -7.02 8.38 33.89
N TYR A 146 -7.65 8.81 32.80
CA TYR A 146 -9.03 9.30 32.85
C TYR A 146 -10.05 8.17 32.87
N LEU A 147 -9.83 7.08 32.12
CA LEU A 147 -10.69 5.90 32.15
C LEU A 147 -10.74 5.31 33.56
N ALA A 148 -9.60 5.16 34.23
CA ALA A 148 -9.53 4.74 35.62
C ALA A 148 -10.25 5.71 36.57
N LYS A 149 -10.09 7.02 36.38
CA LYS A 149 -10.78 8.05 37.20
C LYS A 149 -12.31 7.93 37.14
N TYR A 150 -12.85 7.59 35.97
CA TYR A 150 -14.29 7.47 35.75
C TYR A 150 -14.79 6.02 35.83
N ASN A 151 -13.94 5.07 36.26
CA ASN A 151 -14.25 3.65 36.32
C ASN A 151 -14.80 3.08 34.99
N LEU A 152 -14.19 3.50 33.89
CA LEU A 152 -14.52 3.08 32.53
C LEU A 152 -13.57 1.97 32.05
N PRO A 153 -14.01 1.09 31.12
CA PRO A 153 -13.15 0.06 30.56
C PRO A 153 -11.95 0.63 29.79
N ASP A 154 -10.76 0.05 30.01
CA ASP A 154 -9.52 0.46 29.33
C ASP A 154 -9.58 0.30 27.81
N GLU A 155 -10.41 -0.61 27.31
CA GLU A 155 -10.61 -0.87 25.88
C GLU A 155 -11.13 0.35 25.11
N LEU A 156 -11.82 1.27 25.78
CA LEU A 156 -12.36 2.46 25.14
C LEU A 156 -11.26 3.35 24.54
N LYS A 157 -10.01 3.23 24.99
CA LYS A 157 -8.86 3.93 24.39
C LYS A 157 -8.64 3.55 22.92
N TYR A 158 -9.02 2.33 22.51
CA TYR A 158 -8.86 1.87 21.13
C TYR A 158 -9.89 2.50 20.16
N LEU A 159 -11.00 3.03 20.66
CA LEU A 159 -11.96 3.77 19.83
C LEU A 159 -11.30 5.00 19.21
N SER A 160 -10.50 5.72 20.00
CA SER A 160 -9.72 6.88 19.53
C SER A 160 -8.72 6.54 18.43
N VAL A 161 -8.26 5.28 18.36
CA VAL A 161 -7.41 4.83 17.25
C VAL A 161 -8.22 4.79 15.96
N VAL A 162 -9.38 4.15 15.97
CA VAL A 162 -10.24 3.98 14.79
C VAL A 162 -10.78 5.32 14.28
N GLU A 163 -11.20 6.22 15.19
CA GLU A 163 -11.84 7.49 14.83
C GLU A 163 -10.87 8.55 14.30
N SER A 164 -9.69 8.69 14.92
CA SER A 164 -8.79 9.82 14.64
C SER A 164 -7.32 9.46 14.51
N ALA A 165 -6.94 8.18 14.61
CA ALA A 165 -5.54 7.76 14.70
C ALA A 165 -4.78 8.52 15.80
N LEU A 166 -5.45 8.77 16.93
CA LEU A 166 -4.93 9.53 18.07
C LEU A 166 -4.65 11.01 17.77
N LEU A 167 -5.33 11.61 16.79
CA LEU A 167 -5.23 13.03 16.49
C LEU A 167 -6.28 13.83 17.27
N PRO A 168 -5.88 14.68 18.24
CA PRO A 168 -6.83 15.50 18.99
C PRO A 168 -7.46 16.61 18.14
N THR A 169 -6.81 16.97 17.02
CA THR A 169 -7.29 17.99 16.07
C THR A 169 -8.13 17.41 14.94
N SER A 170 -8.40 16.10 14.95
CA SER A 170 -9.25 15.48 13.93
C SER A 170 -10.67 16.04 14.03
N LYS A 171 -11.12 16.69 12.96
CA LYS A 171 -12.49 17.19 12.84
C LYS A 171 -13.26 16.18 11.98
N SER A 172 -14.39 15.69 12.48
CA SER A 172 -15.31 14.93 11.64
C SER A 172 -15.82 15.83 10.51
N GLN A 173 -16.08 15.26 9.34
CA GLN A 173 -16.67 15.99 8.20
C GLN A 173 -18.05 16.59 8.53
N VAL A 174 -18.69 16.10 9.60
CA VAL A 174 -20.03 16.47 10.05
C VAL A 174 -20.02 17.50 11.20
N GLY A 175 -18.86 18.06 11.55
CA GLY A 175 -18.81 19.31 12.33
C GLY A 175 -19.14 19.20 13.81
N ALA A 176 -18.74 18.13 14.50
CA ALA A 176 -18.72 18.12 15.97
C ALA A 176 -17.50 18.91 16.48
N VAL A 177 -17.55 20.24 16.38
CA VAL A 177 -16.55 21.15 16.96
C VAL A 177 -16.94 21.42 18.41
N GLY A 178 -16.07 21.02 19.33
CA GLY A 178 -16.10 21.49 20.71
C GLY A 178 -16.04 23.02 20.75
N SER A 179 -16.95 23.60 21.52
CA SER A 179 -17.13 25.02 21.86
C SER A 179 -16.01 25.94 21.35
N ARG A 180 -16.29 26.63 20.24
CA ARG A 180 -15.57 27.85 19.87
C ARG A 180 -15.82 28.87 20.99
N ALA A 181 -14.77 29.20 21.74
CA ALA A 181 -14.78 30.36 22.62
C ALA A 181 -14.94 31.61 21.76
N ASP A 182 -16.08 32.28 21.89
CA ASP A 182 -16.23 33.65 21.42
C ASP A 182 -15.36 34.54 22.31
N SER A 183 -14.27 35.02 21.75
CA SER A 183 -13.50 36.13 22.29
C SER A 183 -13.50 37.26 21.28
N THR A 184 -14.55 38.08 21.30
CA THR A 184 -14.53 39.44 20.77
C THR A 184 -15.37 40.32 21.68
N THR A 185 -14.70 40.94 22.64
CA THR A 185 -15.02 42.26 23.20
C THR A 185 -14.53 43.35 22.26
#